data_AF-A0A821IKP6-F1
#
_entry.id   AF-A0A821IKP6-F1
#
_cell.length_a   1.000
_cell.length_b   1.000
_cell.length_c   1.000
_cell.angle_alpha   90.00
_cell.angle_beta   90.00
_cell.angle_gamma   90.00
#
_symmetry.space_group_name_H-M   'P 1'
#
loop_
_entity.id
_entity.type
_entity.pdbx_description
1 polymer ?
#
loop_
_entity_poly.entity_id
_entity_poly.type
_entity_poly.pdbx_seq_one_letter_code
_entity_poly.pdbx_strand_id
1 'polypeptide(L)'
;TSTSNSSYIQYDNGIVLYVNGNIPKFSPANNMWLGDIPPELQGLTIPEEKLISLYRHNSCVIKLHSPFHSATTAQAALKGNCITFLQSLPNIVNSLPLKLDDLCDTLKVIFVGAHPPERVHLKKVLTVRKKKVTQALHWLKKNNILYQNVEINLHNINQLPEDDVPEAIMLTMEQKIGDEEIPPERVGYVPDPLADP
;
A
#
# COMPACT_ATOMS: atom_id res chain seq x y z
N THR A 1 -37.30 9.80 -27.47
CA THR A 1 -36.14 8.89 -27.49
C THR A 1 -34.88 9.72 -27.66
N SER A 2 -34.28 10.18 -26.55
CA SER A 2 -33.09 11.03 -26.60
C SER A 2 -31.85 10.15 -26.68
N THR A 3 -31.25 10.06 -27.86
CA THR A 3 -29.94 9.44 -28.08
C THR A 3 -28.87 10.33 -27.45
N SER A 4 -28.34 9.93 -26.29
CA SER A 4 -27.13 10.54 -25.73
C SER A 4 -25.97 10.33 -26.69
N ASN A 5 -25.56 11.40 -27.37
CA ASN A 5 -24.35 11.46 -28.18
C ASN A 5 -23.12 11.29 -27.28
N SER A 6 -22.71 10.06 -27.03
CA SER A 6 -21.36 9.79 -26.50
C SER A 6 -20.36 9.97 -27.64
N SER A 7 -19.73 11.14 -27.70
CA SER A 7 -18.57 11.37 -28.55
C SER A 7 -17.33 10.73 -27.92
N TYR A 8 -16.52 10.05 -28.73
CA TYR A 8 -15.25 9.47 -28.31
C TYR A 8 -14.16 9.73 -29.35
N ILE A 9 -12.92 9.87 -28.89
CA ILE A 9 -11.74 9.93 -29.75
C ILE A 9 -10.85 8.74 -29.40
N GLN A 10 -10.46 7.99 -30.43
CA GLN A 10 -9.54 6.86 -30.31
C GLN A 10 -8.12 7.36 -30.57
N TYR A 11 -7.24 7.17 -29.58
CA TYR A 11 -5.80 7.39 -29.68
C TYR A 11 -5.11 6.03 -29.83
N ASP A 12 -3.84 6.03 -30.26
CA ASP A 12 -3.04 4.81 -30.45
C ASP A 12 -2.97 3.92 -29.19
N ASN A 13 -3.20 4.50 -28.00
CA ASN A 13 -3.16 3.82 -26.70
C ASN A 13 -4.52 3.74 -25.98
N GLY A 14 -5.66 4.03 -26.62
CA GLY A 14 -6.98 3.84 -26.00
C GLY A 14 -8.09 4.78 -26.49
N ILE A 15 -9.31 4.60 -25.95
CA ILE A 15 -10.50 5.40 -26.28
C ILE A 15 -10.78 6.40 -25.16
N VAL A 16 -10.97 7.66 -25.50
CA VAL A 16 -11.36 8.73 -24.57
C VAL A 16 -12.83 9.02 -24.75
N LEU A 17 -13.63 8.71 -23.72
CA LEU A 17 -15.05 9.00 -23.68
C LEU A 17 -15.27 10.44 -23.20
N TYR A 18 -16.05 11.21 -23.94
CA TYR A 18 -16.47 12.54 -23.52
C TYR A 18 -17.78 12.44 -22.74
N VAL A 19 -17.87 13.19 -21.64
CA VAL A 19 -19.11 13.40 -20.90
C VAL A 19 -19.51 14.85 -21.11
N ASN A 20 -20.65 15.07 -21.78
CA ASN A 20 -21.15 16.41 -22.13
C ASN A 20 -20.13 17.26 -22.91
N GLY A 21 -19.39 16.66 -23.84
CA GLY A 21 -18.40 17.37 -24.67
C GLY A 21 -17.09 17.73 -23.95
N ASN A 22 -16.92 17.33 -22.70
CA ASN A 22 -15.68 17.52 -21.94
C ASN A 22 -15.01 16.19 -21.60
N ILE A 23 -13.67 16.19 -21.55
CA ILE A 23 -12.90 15.08 -21.00
C ILE A 23 -13.10 15.11 -19.47
N PRO A 24 -13.53 14.00 -18.83
CA PRO A 24 -13.64 13.96 -17.38
C PRO A 24 -12.32 14.36 -16.71
N LYS A 25 -12.40 15.15 -15.63
CA LYS A 25 -11.22 15.68 -14.92
C LYS A 25 -10.20 14.60 -14.52
N PHE A 26 -10.67 13.41 -14.18
CA PHE A 26 -9.84 12.27 -13.77
C PHE A 26 -9.71 11.19 -14.87
N SER A 27 -10.02 11.53 -16.11
CA SER A 27 -9.81 10.63 -17.25
C SER A 27 -8.31 10.39 -17.45
N PRO A 28 -7.87 9.17 -17.82
CA PRO A 28 -6.49 8.91 -18.24
C PRO A 28 -5.99 9.89 -19.32
N ALA A 29 -6.89 10.34 -20.19
CA ALA A 29 -6.62 11.32 -21.25
C ALA A 29 -6.23 12.71 -20.73
N ASN A 30 -6.55 13.03 -19.47
CA ASN A 30 -6.20 14.30 -18.84
C ASN A 30 -4.83 14.24 -18.16
N ASN A 31 -3.82 13.70 -18.85
CA ASN A 31 -2.47 13.44 -18.34
C ASN A 31 -2.42 12.57 -17.06
N MET A 32 -3.46 11.76 -16.83
CA MET A 32 -3.52 10.83 -15.69
C MET A 32 -3.05 9.42 -16.08
N TRP A 33 -2.86 9.15 -17.38
CA TRP A 33 -2.27 7.90 -17.87
C TRP A 33 -0.76 7.89 -17.63
N LEU A 34 -0.29 7.03 -16.73
CA LEU A 34 1.14 6.92 -16.38
C LEU A 34 1.91 5.91 -17.25
N GLY A 35 1.23 5.17 -18.12
CA GLY A 35 1.83 4.10 -18.92
C GLY A 35 1.67 2.75 -18.24
N ASP A 36 2.25 1.74 -18.87
CA ASP A 36 2.41 0.43 -18.24
C ASP A 36 3.44 0.52 -17.11
N ILE A 37 3.15 -0.17 -16.01
CA ILE A 37 4.08 -0.25 -14.88
C ILE A 37 5.26 -1.14 -15.32
N PRO A 38 6.53 -0.68 -15.19
CA PRO A 38 7.70 -1.47 -15.54
C PRO A 38 7.78 -2.79 -14.75
N PRO A 39 8.26 -3.91 -15.33
CA PRO A 39 8.33 -5.21 -14.65
C PRO A 39 9.07 -5.20 -13.30
N GLU A 40 10.07 -4.33 -13.16
CA GLU A 40 10.86 -4.15 -11.94
C GLU A 40 10.06 -3.51 -10.80
N LEU A 41 9.07 -2.67 -11.13
CA LEU A 41 8.17 -2.00 -10.18
C LEU A 41 6.86 -2.75 -9.97
N GLN A 42 6.54 -3.72 -10.85
CA GLN A 42 5.34 -4.53 -10.71
C GLN A 42 5.41 -5.46 -9.50
N GLY A 43 4.30 -5.45 -8.74
CA GLY A 43 4.05 -6.39 -7.66
C GLY A 43 4.94 -6.19 -6.44
N LEU A 44 5.42 -4.96 -6.19
CA LEU A 44 6.05 -4.61 -4.93
C LEU A 44 5.03 -4.67 -3.79
N THR A 45 5.46 -5.09 -2.60
CA THR A 45 4.63 -5.05 -1.39
C THR A 45 4.66 -3.65 -0.77
N ILE A 46 3.72 -3.34 0.13
CA ILE A 46 3.71 -2.06 0.85
C ILE A 46 5.06 -1.78 1.55
N PRO A 47 5.67 -2.74 2.28
CA PRO A 47 7.01 -2.55 2.82
C PRO A 47 8.08 -2.23 1.75
N GLU A 48 8.07 -2.91 0.61
CA GLU A 48 9.05 -2.70 -0.46
C GLU A 48 8.88 -1.32 -1.12
N GLU A 49 7.65 -0.90 -1.39
CA GLU A 49 7.34 0.44 -1.91
C GLU A 49 7.82 1.53 -0.95
N LYS A 50 7.60 1.35 0.36
CA LYS A 50 8.09 2.26 1.39
C LYS A 50 9.62 2.29 1.44
N LEU A 51 10.29 1.13 1.38
CA LEU A 51 11.75 1.01 1.40
C LEU A 51 12.43 1.75 0.25
N ILE A 52 11.79 1.85 -0.92
CA ILE A 52 12.34 2.53 -2.11
C ILE A 52 11.78 3.95 -2.30
N SER A 53 10.96 4.44 -1.38
CA SER A 53 10.30 5.74 -1.54
C SER A 53 11.26 6.90 -1.27
N LEU A 54 11.41 7.78 -2.24
CA LEU A 54 12.21 9.00 -2.11
C LEU A 54 11.60 10.03 -1.13
N TYR A 55 10.27 10.06 -1.00
CA TYR A 55 9.54 11.07 -0.22
C TYR A 55 8.62 10.44 0.82
N ARG A 56 9.02 10.53 2.10
CA ARG A 56 8.26 10.00 3.25
C ARG A 56 7.22 10.98 3.76
N HIS A 57 6.26 11.31 2.91
CA HIS A 57 5.18 12.25 3.25
C HIS A 57 3.97 11.57 3.92
N ASN A 58 3.99 10.24 4.10
CA ASN A 58 2.84 9.51 4.60
C ASN A 58 3.21 8.30 5.49
N SER A 59 2.32 8.00 6.45
CA SER A 59 2.34 6.76 7.23
C SER A 59 1.19 5.87 6.83
N CYS A 60 1.42 4.54 6.73
CA CYS A 60 0.33 3.56 6.61
C CYS A 60 0.19 2.79 7.93
N VAL A 61 -1.05 2.65 8.37
CA VAL A 61 -1.44 1.73 9.43
C VAL A 61 -2.18 0.58 8.78
N ILE A 62 -1.66 -0.64 8.92
CA ILE A 62 -2.31 -1.87 8.45
C ILE A 62 -2.98 -2.53 9.65
N LYS A 63 -4.31 -2.52 9.67
CA LYS A 63 -5.13 -3.21 10.66
C LYS A 63 -5.51 -4.58 10.10
N LEU A 64 -5.03 -5.66 10.70
CA LEU A 64 -5.29 -7.04 10.30
C LEU A 64 -6.18 -7.72 11.34
N HIS A 65 -7.11 -8.55 10.86
CA HIS A 65 -8.05 -9.32 11.65
C HIS A 65 -8.02 -10.78 11.24
N SER A 66 -8.14 -11.68 12.23
CA SER A 66 -8.58 -13.05 11.97
C SER A 66 -10.11 -13.07 11.82
N PRO A 67 -10.65 -13.51 10.67
CA PRO A 67 -12.10 -13.56 10.45
C PRO A 67 -12.80 -14.67 11.25
N PHE A 68 -12.06 -15.52 11.96
CA PHE A 68 -12.63 -16.64 12.72
C PHE A 68 -12.30 -16.50 14.21
N HIS A 69 -13.35 -16.43 15.03
CA HIS A 69 -13.29 -16.34 16.50
C HIS A 69 -13.10 -17.70 17.20
N SER A 70 -13.28 -18.82 16.49
CA SER A 70 -13.19 -20.16 17.08
C SER A 70 -11.84 -20.82 16.80
N ALA A 71 -11.11 -21.16 17.86
CA ALA A 71 -9.82 -21.87 17.79
C ALA A 71 -9.91 -23.24 17.08
N THR A 72 -11.10 -23.85 17.02
CA THR A 72 -11.34 -25.18 16.45
C THR A 72 -11.66 -25.21 14.95
N THR A 73 -12.06 -24.08 14.35
CA THR A 73 -12.46 -24.00 12.92
C THR A 73 -11.80 -22.83 12.17
N ALA A 74 -10.85 -22.12 12.80
CA ALA A 74 -10.19 -20.98 12.20
C ALA A 74 -9.37 -21.38 10.96
N GLN A 75 -9.75 -20.84 9.80
CA GLN A 75 -8.85 -20.84 8.64
C GLN A 75 -7.90 -19.66 8.74
N ALA A 76 -6.66 -19.86 8.27
CA ALA A 76 -5.63 -18.85 8.26
C ALA A 76 -5.83 -17.77 7.17
N ALA A 77 -6.92 -17.02 7.29
CA ALA A 77 -7.19 -15.86 6.48
C ALA A 77 -6.89 -14.60 7.27
N LEU A 78 -6.27 -13.61 6.63
CA LEU A 78 -6.10 -12.26 7.17
C LEU A 78 -6.99 -11.32 6.35
N LYS A 79 -7.85 -10.58 7.04
CA LYS A 79 -8.63 -9.50 6.44
C LYS A 79 -8.29 -8.21 7.14
N GLY A 80 -8.18 -7.10 6.41
CA GLY A 80 -7.74 -5.87 7.02
C GLY A 80 -7.96 -4.63 6.18
N ASN A 81 -7.71 -3.49 6.80
CA ASN A 81 -7.74 -2.17 6.18
C ASN A 81 -6.32 -1.57 6.25
N CYS A 82 -5.82 -0.93 5.19
CA CYS A 82 -4.69 0.03 5.30
C CYS A 82 -5.26 1.44 5.23
N ILE A 83 -4.83 2.28 6.17
CA ILE A 83 -5.11 3.72 6.15
C ILE A 83 -3.78 4.42 5.96
N THR A 84 -3.67 5.23 4.91
CA THR A 84 -2.49 6.06 4.66
C THR A 84 -2.84 7.53 4.90
N PHE A 85 -2.08 8.21 5.75
CA PHE A 85 -2.28 9.63 6.06
C PHE A 85 -0.98 10.42 5.92
N LEU A 86 -1.11 11.71 5.59
CA LEU A 86 0.02 12.59 5.41
C LEU A 86 0.69 12.92 6.74
N GLN A 87 2.02 12.94 6.76
CA GLN A 87 2.81 13.40 7.89
C GLN A 87 3.54 14.69 7.54
N SER A 88 3.65 15.60 8.52
CA SER A 88 4.23 16.94 8.35
C SER A 88 5.78 16.95 8.25
N LEU A 89 6.42 15.83 7.92
CA LEU A 89 7.87 15.72 7.84
C LEU A 89 8.30 15.46 6.38
N PRO A 90 8.69 16.49 5.61
CA PRO A 90 9.31 16.29 4.32
C PRO A 90 10.75 15.77 4.52
N ASN A 91 10.90 14.47 4.71
CA ASN A 91 12.20 13.82 4.71
C ASN A 91 12.52 13.34 3.29
N ILE A 92 13.29 14.14 2.55
CA ILE A 92 13.92 13.72 1.29
C ILE A 92 15.13 12.88 1.67
N VAL A 93 15.18 11.64 1.19
CA VAL A 93 16.30 10.74 1.47
C VAL A 93 17.33 10.79 0.35
N ASN A 94 18.61 10.85 0.73
CA ASN A 94 19.73 10.85 -0.22
C ASN A 94 20.29 9.44 -0.45
N SER A 95 19.84 8.45 0.31
CA SER A 95 20.36 7.07 0.29
C SER A 95 19.19 6.09 0.46
N LEU A 96 19.13 5.05 -0.37
CA LEU A 96 18.09 4.03 -0.41
C LEU A 96 18.69 2.63 -0.57
N PRO A 97 18.04 1.54 -0.10
CA PRO A 97 16.75 1.52 0.57
C PRO A 97 16.82 2.11 1.97
N LEU A 98 15.66 2.46 2.53
CA LEU A 98 15.55 2.89 3.93
C LEU A 98 16.08 1.81 4.88
N LYS A 99 16.49 2.21 6.08
CA LYS A 99 16.75 1.26 7.15
C LYS A 99 15.43 0.61 7.57
N LEU A 100 15.50 -0.63 8.07
CA LEU A 100 14.32 -1.34 8.56
C LEU A 100 13.66 -0.64 9.75
N ASP A 101 14.45 0.06 10.57
CA ASP A 101 13.92 0.86 11.68
C ASP A 101 13.10 2.06 11.15
N ASP A 102 13.64 2.80 10.18
CA ASP A 102 12.95 3.93 9.53
C ASP A 102 11.67 3.48 8.79
N LEU A 103 11.65 2.25 8.28
CA LEU A 103 10.46 1.65 7.68
C LEU A 103 9.34 1.54 8.73
N CYS A 104 9.67 1.07 9.94
CA CYS A 104 8.71 0.87 11.02
C CYS A 104 8.12 2.18 11.56
N ASP A 105 8.84 3.30 11.42
CA ASP A 105 8.31 4.64 11.75
C ASP A 105 7.15 5.06 10.81
N THR A 106 7.18 4.59 9.56
CA THR A 106 6.19 4.95 8.53
C THR A 106 5.14 3.87 8.28
N LEU A 107 5.39 2.64 8.75
CA LEU A 107 4.51 1.50 8.58
C LEU A 107 4.22 0.86 9.93
N LYS A 108 2.99 1.06 10.42
CA LYS A 108 2.52 0.42 11.65
C LYS A 108 1.58 -0.73 11.32
N VAL A 109 1.80 -1.88 11.96
CA VAL A 109 0.93 -3.04 11.83
C VAL A 109 0.22 -3.29 13.15
N ILE A 110 -1.11 -3.37 13.10
CA ILE A 110 -1.97 -3.67 14.24
C ILE A 110 -2.73 -4.94 13.91
N PHE A 111 -2.53 -5.99 14.70
CA PHE A 111 -3.29 -7.21 14.61
C PHE A 111 -4.37 -7.25 15.69
N VAL A 112 -5.59 -7.63 15.30
CA VAL A 112 -6.73 -7.79 16.19
C VAL A 112 -7.20 -9.24 16.15
N GLY A 113 -7.07 -9.93 17.28
CA GLY A 113 -7.49 -11.33 17.41
C GLY A 113 -6.92 -12.03 18.65
N ALA A 114 -7.50 -13.19 18.97
CA ALA A 114 -7.15 -13.96 20.17
C ALA A 114 -5.68 -14.46 20.16
N HIS A 115 -5.16 -14.84 18.99
CA HIS A 115 -3.79 -15.33 18.84
C HIS A 115 -3.06 -14.55 17.74
N PRO A 116 -1.79 -14.16 17.97
CA PRO A 116 -1.01 -13.46 16.96
C PRO A 116 -0.84 -14.36 15.72
N PRO A 117 -0.85 -13.78 14.51
CA PRO A 117 -0.74 -14.56 13.29
C PRO A 117 0.67 -15.10 13.15
N GLU A 118 0.78 -16.35 12.70
CA GLU A 118 2.07 -16.90 12.33
C GLU A 118 2.69 -16.14 11.15
N ARG A 119 4.02 -16.08 11.15
CA ARG A 119 4.83 -15.39 10.12
C ARG A 119 4.42 -15.76 8.70
N VAL A 120 4.12 -17.04 8.45
CA VAL A 120 3.68 -17.56 7.14
C VAL A 120 2.44 -16.83 6.62
N HIS A 121 1.50 -16.48 7.48
CA HIS A 121 0.28 -15.78 7.09
C HIS A 121 0.56 -14.32 6.74
N LEU A 122 1.52 -13.68 7.41
CA LEU A 122 1.94 -12.31 7.16
C LEU A 122 2.74 -12.15 5.86
N LYS A 123 3.40 -13.20 5.37
CA LYS A 123 4.22 -13.14 4.15
C LYS A 123 3.47 -12.63 2.93
N LYS A 124 2.16 -12.86 2.82
CA LYS A 124 1.38 -12.37 1.67
C LYS A 124 1.27 -10.84 1.60
N VAL A 125 1.45 -10.14 2.72
CA VAL A 125 1.21 -8.70 2.84
C VAL A 125 2.48 -7.93 3.21
N LEU A 126 3.30 -8.49 4.11
CA LEU A 126 4.41 -7.78 4.77
C LEU A 126 5.79 -8.26 4.34
N THR A 127 5.88 -9.07 3.30
CA THR A 127 7.16 -9.59 2.81
C THR A 127 8.02 -8.49 2.20
N VAL A 128 9.32 -8.56 2.44
CA VAL A 128 10.35 -7.85 1.70
C VAL A 128 11.21 -8.86 0.96
N ARG A 129 11.41 -8.63 -0.34
CA ARG A 129 12.28 -9.41 -1.21
C ARG A 129 13.47 -8.58 -1.64
N LYS A 130 14.65 -8.89 -1.10
CA LYS A 130 15.91 -8.18 -1.41
C LYS A 130 16.15 -8.01 -2.91
N LYS A 131 15.93 -9.08 -3.68
CA LYS A 131 16.12 -9.08 -5.14
C LYS A 131 15.19 -8.08 -5.84
N LYS A 132 13.91 -8.02 -5.46
CA LYS A 132 12.93 -7.09 -6.03
C LYS A 132 13.27 -5.64 -5.69
N VAL A 133 13.57 -5.36 -4.42
CA VAL A 133 13.99 -4.01 -3.97
C VAL A 133 15.23 -3.54 -4.73
N THR A 134 16.23 -4.41 -4.89
CA THR A 134 17.48 -4.08 -5.59
C THR A 134 17.21 -3.77 -7.07
N GLN A 135 16.41 -4.60 -7.75
CA GLN A 135 16.05 -4.38 -9.15
C GLN A 135 15.27 -3.08 -9.35
N ALA A 136 14.29 -2.81 -8.48
CA ALA A 136 13.49 -1.59 -8.51
C ALA A 136 14.37 -0.34 -8.34
N LEU A 137 15.31 -0.33 -7.39
CA LEU A 137 16.20 0.81 -7.16
C LEU A 137 17.12 1.09 -8.35
N HIS A 138 17.71 0.04 -8.96
CA HIS A 138 18.54 0.21 -10.14
C HIS A 138 17.74 0.75 -11.33
N TRP A 139 16.52 0.23 -11.52
CA TRP A 139 15.61 0.72 -12.55
C TRP A 139 15.23 2.18 -12.31
N LEU A 140 14.86 2.55 -11.08
CA LEU A 140 14.50 3.92 -10.71
C LEU A 140 15.66 4.88 -10.95
N LYS A 141 16.86 4.53 -10.51
CA LYS A 141 18.05 5.37 -10.70
C LYS A 141 18.37 5.61 -12.18
N LYS A 142 18.14 4.61 -13.03
CA LYS A 142 18.37 4.70 -14.48
C LYS A 142 17.30 5.49 -15.21
N ASN A 143 16.02 5.36 -14.83
CA ASN A 143 14.89 5.83 -15.63
C ASN A 143 14.15 7.04 -15.01
N ASN A 144 14.36 7.35 -13.73
CA ASN A 144 13.68 8.44 -13.04
C ASN A 144 14.68 9.52 -12.61
N ILE A 145 14.49 10.73 -13.15
CA ILE A 145 15.34 11.90 -12.85
C ILE A 145 15.44 12.21 -11.36
N LEU A 146 14.40 11.92 -10.58
CA LEU A 146 14.37 12.18 -9.14
C LEU A 146 15.30 11.26 -8.36
N TYR A 147 15.63 10.08 -8.91
CA TYR A 147 16.47 9.08 -8.26
C TYR A 147 17.94 9.11 -8.70
N GLN A 148 18.31 9.98 -9.65
CA GLN A 148 19.67 10.02 -10.21
C GLN A 148 20.75 10.24 -9.14
N ASN A 149 20.48 11.14 -8.20
CA ASN A 149 21.41 11.52 -7.13
C ASN A 149 21.27 10.66 -5.86
N VAL A 150 20.35 9.69 -5.86
CA VAL A 150 20.15 8.81 -4.70
C VAL A 150 21.23 7.74 -4.68
N GLU A 151 21.91 7.61 -3.55
CA GLU A 151 22.88 6.55 -3.31
C GLU A 151 22.16 5.21 -3.08
N ILE A 152 22.65 4.13 -3.71
CA ILE A 152 22.15 2.78 -3.43
C ILE A 152 23.01 2.21 -2.28
N ASN A 153 22.45 2.23 -1.08
CA ASN A 153 23.10 1.78 0.13
C ASN A 153 23.18 0.24 0.20
N LEU A 154 24.33 -0.30 -0.16
CA LEU A 154 24.57 -1.74 -0.14
C LEU A 154 24.50 -2.33 1.26
N HIS A 155 24.89 -1.58 2.29
CA HIS A 155 24.79 -2.03 3.68
C HIS A 155 23.32 -2.30 4.05
N ASN A 156 22.42 -1.37 3.76
CA ASN A 156 20.98 -1.56 4.01
C ASN A 156 20.40 -2.72 3.17
N ILE A 157 20.80 -2.84 1.89
CA ILE A 157 20.37 -3.97 1.04
C ILE A 157 20.77 -5.31 1.67
N ASN A 158 21.99 -5.41 2.20
CA ASN A 158 22.47 -6.65 2.79
C ASN A 158 21.70 -7.05 4.06
N GLN A 159 21.12 -6.08 4.78
CA GLN A 159 20.27 -6.32 5.95
C GLN A 159 18.84 -6.76 5.59
N LEU A 160 18.41 -6.62 4.33
CA LEU A 160 17.07 -7.06 3.92
C LEU A 160 16.96 -8.59 3.92
N PRO A 161 15.78 -9.14 4.24
CA PRO A 161 15.51 -10.57 4.04
C PRO A 161 15.46 -10.92 2.55
N GLU A 162 15.78 -12.18 2.20
CA GLU A 162 15.74 -12.65 0.81
C GLU A 162 14.31 -12.68 0.25
N ASP A 163 13.37 -13.23 1.01
CA ASP A 163 11.94 -13.32 0.69
C ASP A 163 11.16 -13.64 1.97
N ASP A 164 11.09 -12.66 2.87
CA ASP A 164 10.44 -12.86 4.17
C ASP A 164 9.93 -11.56 4.81
N VAL A 165 9.13 -11.69 5.88
CA VAL A 165 8.72 -10.55 6.70
C VAL A 165 9.93 -10.06 7.52
N PRO A 166 10.33 -8.78 7.44
CA PRO A 166 11.40 -8.23 8.26
C PRO A 166 11.14 -8.40 9.75
N GLU A 167 12.18 -8.75 10.51
CA GLU A 167 12.07 -8.95 11.96
C GLU A 167 11.64 -7.67 12.69
N ALA A 168 12.07 -6.50 12.21
CA ALA A 168 11.64 -5.21 12.75
C ALA A 168 10.11 -5.02 12.69
N ILE A 169 9.46 -5.50 11.63
CA ILE A 169 7.99 -5.44 11.51
C ILE A 169 7.34 -6.42 12.50
N MET A 170 7.91 -7.62 12.67
CA MET A 170 7.41 -8.60 13.65
C MET A 170 7.47 -8.05 15.08
N LEU A 171 8.58 -7.39 15.44
CA LEU A 171 8.81 -6.83 16.77
C LEU A 171 7.95 -5.60 17.08
N THR A 172 7.64 -4.79 16.08
CA THR A 172 6.86 -3.53 16.25
C THR A 172 5.36 -3.72 16.05
N MET A 173 4.93 -4.91 15.61
CA MET A 173 3.53 -5.26 15.45
C MET A 173 2.82 -5.25 16.80
N GLU A 174 1.71 -4.52 16.87
CA GLU A 174 0.86 -4.48 18.07
C GLU A 174 -0.25 -5.53 17.97
N GLN A 175 -0.47 -6.28 19.05
CA GLN A 175 -1.62 -7.16 19.19
C GLN A 175 -2.68 -6.50 20.09
N LYS A 176 -3.92 -6.48 19.61
CA LYS A 176 -5.11 -6.18 20.42
C LYS A 176 -5.98 -7.42 20.51
N ILE A 177 -6.37 -7.80 21.73
CA ILE A 177 -7.31 -8.89 21.97
C ILE A 177 -8.70 -8.41 21.57
N GLY A 178 -9.39 -9.18 20.73
CA GLY A 178 -10.69 -8.82 20.15
C GLY A 178 -11.88 -9.08 21.07
N ASP A 179 -11.78 -8.76 22.37
CA ASP A 179 -12.85 -9.03 23.34
C ASP A 179 -13.96 -7.95 23.34
N GLU A 180 -13.78 -6.87 22.58
CA GLU A 180 -14.89 -5.96 22.29
C GLU A 180 -15.53 -6.41 20.98
N GLU A 181 -16.83 -6.75 21.03
CA GLU A 181 -17.70 -6.78 19.85
C GLU A 181 -17.41 -5.50 19.05
N ILE A 182 -16.59 -5.61 18.00
CA ILE A 182 -16.27 -4.46 17.15
C ILE A 182 -17.64 -4.04 16.60
N PRO A 183 -18.19 -2.88 17.00
CA PRO A 183 -19.42 -2.40 16.41
C PRO A 183 -19.16 -2.39 14.91
N PRO A 184 -20.10 -2.84 14.06
CA PRO A 184 -19.87 -2.84 12.63
C PRO A 184 -19.29 -1.47 12.25
N GLU A 185 -18.12 -1.43 11.61
CA GLU A 185 -17.42 -0.20 11.16
C GLU A 185 -18.27 0.63 10.16
N ARG A 186 -19.57 0.32 10.06
CA ARG A 186 -20.64 0.97 9.30
C ARG A 186 -21.74 1.52 10.22
N VAL A 187 -21.44 2.05 11.40
CA VAL A 187 -22.33 3.08 11.95
C VAL A 187 -21.96 4.35 11.21
N GLY A 188 -22.70 4.64 10.13
CA GLY A 188 -22.49 5.88 9.38
C GLY A 188 -22.58 7.08 10.32
N TYR A 189 -21.76 8.11 10.12
CA TYR A 189 -21.87 9.39 10.82
C TYR A 189 -23.19 10.13 10.49
N VAL A 190 -23.98 9.59 9.57
CA VAL A 190 -25.29 10.09 9.18
C VAL A 190 -26.33 9.21 9.86
N PRO A 191 -27.17 9.76 10.77
CA PRO A 191 -28.34 9.07 11.28
C PRO A 191 -29.18 8.55 10.11
N ASP A 192 -29.66 7.31 10.17
CA ASP A 192 -30.58 6.78 9.16
C ASP A 192 -31.84 7.67 9.14
N PRO A 193 -32.14 8.38 8.03
CA PRO A 193 -33.32 9.24 7.96
C PRO A 193 -34.64 8.48 8.12
N LEU A 194 -34.61 7.15 8.08
CA LEU A 194 -35.76 6.26 8.24
C LEU A 194 -35.84 5.62 9.63
N ALA A 195 -34.93 5.95 10.56
CA ALA A 195 -34.91 5.39 11.91
C ALA A 195 -35.73 6.17 12.95
N ASP A 196 -36.38 7.28 12.57
CA ASP A 196 -37.37 7.95 13.43
C ASP A 196 -38.78 7.42 13.13
N PRO A 197 -39.58 7.04 14.17
CA PRO A 197 -40.93 6.50 14.02
C PRO A 197 -41.99 7.55 13.64
#